data_AF-A0A1H8XJL0-F1
#
_entry.id   AF-A0A1H8XJL0-F1
#
_cell.length_a   1.000
_cell.length_b   1.000
_cell.length_c   1.000
_cell.angle_alpha   90.00
_cell.angle_beta   90.00
_cell.angle_gamma   90.00
#
_symmetry.space_group_name_H-M   'P 1'
#
loop_
_entity.id
_entity.type
_entity.pdbx_description
1 polymer ?
#
loop_
_entity_poly.entity_id
_entity_poly.type
_entity_poly.pdbx_seq_one_letter_code
_entity_poly.pdbx_strand_id
1 'polypeptide(L)'
;MKYNPQLDSMRALAALAIIAHHYLLFPAGWIGVQFFFVLSGFLISGIVLKGKQQYQTQGMITFFKDFYKRRMLRLFPLYYGYLLILGVIFLFIHKPEALSTEWPWLLTYTLNFRWLFDSYTFHMIYGHLWSLSLEWQFYLVWPLFLWKLPESLFLKTLLWLLPAAMVIRVVVYLVCNHLQYFVGFDGNAIDEALAPYVLPFSHLDAFVFGALLCNKPFREIMSKARVVYSCITLTVVTGLLLVISIPSYHLSSFGWPGNLPQGYQWIWGYSVLNLTSAAIIANLLEQKDVWLFSFTKLRLFQYLGKISYGMYVYHPIIIFSVMAFSAKMYAFPGSKILELLIVIALTTVTAHFSYEFWEKRFIKKRTVPTPLTKPEDLPEPEAVYN
;
A
#
# COMPACT_ATOMS: atom_id res chain seq x y z
N MET A 1 14.94 -13.01 2.86
CA MET A 1 14.11 -13.06 4.09
C MET A 1 13.32 -14.35 4.03
N LYS A 2 13.15 -15.06 5.15
CA LYS A 2 12.34 -16.28 5.15
C LYS A 2 10.88 -15.89 4.88
N TYR A 3 10.20 -16.67 4.06
CA TYR A 3 8.78 -16.48 3.78
C TYR A 3 7.97 -16.61 5.09
N ASN A 4 7.03 -15.69 5.34
CA ASN A 4 6.16 -15.70 6.52
C ASN A 4 4.68 -15.71 6.08
N PRO A 5 4.00 -16.88 6.13
CA PRO A 5 2.59 -17.01 5.76
C PRO A 5 1.63 -16.15 6.59
N GLN A 6 1.97 -15.83 7.85
CA GLN A 6 1.08 -15.04 8.70
C GLN A 6 0.95 -13.59 8.21
N LEU A 7 1.99 -13.06 7.56
CA LEU A 7 1.91 -11.75 6.90
C LEU A 7 0.96 -11.79 5.71
N ASP A 8 0.87 -12.91 4.99
CA ASP A 8 -0.13 -13.07 3.92
C ASP A 8 -1.54 -13.01 4.51
N SER A 9 -1.80 -13.69 5.63
CA SER A 9 -3.10 -13.60 6.31
C SER A 9 -3.51 -12.18 6.70
N MET A 10 -2.56 -11.34 7.13
CA MET A 10 -2.86 -9.92 7.40
C MET A 10 -3.12 -9.12 6.11
N ARG A 11 -2.42 -9.44 5.02
CA ARG A 11 -2.73 -8.85 3.70
C ARG A 11 -4.14 -9.22 3.23
N ALA A 12 -4.60 -10.44 3.52
CA ALA A 12 -5.98 -10.85 3.25
C ALA A 12 -6.97 -10.01 4.06
N LEU A 13 -6.75 -9.87 5.37
CA LEU A 13 -7.60 -9.05 6.23
C LEU A 13 -7.67 -7.60 5.74
N ALA A 14 -6.52 -7.01 5.38
CA ALA A 14 -6.45 -5.64 4.84
C ALA A 14 -7.23 -5.51 3.53
N ALA A 15 -7.10 -6.46 2.60
CA ALA A 15 -7.85 -6.45 1.33
C ALA A 15 -9.37 -6.58 1.57
N LEU A 16 -9.80 -7.50 2.43
CA LEU A 16 -11.22 -7.67 2.78
C LEU A 16 -11.80 -6.43 3.46
N ALA A 17 -11.03 -5.78 4.34
CA ALA A 17 -11.43 -4.53 4.99
C ALA A 17 -11.65 -3.41 3.96
N ILE A 18 -10.77 -3.27 2.96
CA ILE A 18 -10.89 -2.28 1.89
C ILE A 18 -12.16 -2.53 1.04
N ILE A 19 -12.47 -3.80 0.74
CA ILE A 19 -13.71 -4.15 0.01
C ILE A 19 -14.94 -3.75 0.84
N ALA A 20 -14.96 -4.06 2.14
CA ALA A 20 -16.05 -3.69 3.04
C ALA A 20 -16.20 -2.18 3.24
N HIS A 21 -15.11 -1.42 3.13
CA HIS A 21 -15.12 0.04 3.17
C HIS A 21 -15.93 0.65 2.02
N HIS A 22 -15.83 0.11 0.81
CA HIS A 22 -16.59 0.61 -0.35
C HIS A 22 -18.11 0.36 -0.25
N TYR A 23 -18.55 -0.56 0.62
CA TYR A 23 -19.97 -0.78 0.94
C TYR A 23 -20.49 0.06 2.12
N LEU A 24 -19.64 0.89 2.73
CA LEU A 24 -19.90 1.64 3.97
C LEU A 24 -20.28 0.74 5.17
N LEU A 25 -20.01 -0.57 5.07
CA LEU A 25 -20.21 -1.53 6.17
C LEU A 25 -19.05 -1.49 7.16
N PHE A 26 -17.85 -1.15 6.67
CA PHE A 26 -16.70 -0.89 7.52
C PHE A 26 -15.94 0.35 7.04
N PRO A 27 -16.44 1.58 7.33
CA PRO A 27 -15.79 2.82 6.87
C PRO A 27 -14.33 2.94 7.28
N ALA A 28 -13.88 2.33 8.38
CA ALA A 28 -12.47 2.29 8.78
C ALA A 28 -11.60 1.35 7.91
N GLY A 29 -12.18 0.62 6.96
CA GLY A 29 -11.48 -0.41 6.20
C GLY A 29 -10.39 0.12 5.26
N TRP A 30 -10.39 1.41 4.91
CA TRP A 30 -9.30 2.04 4.18
C TRP A 30 -7.96 2.00 4.93
N ILE A 31 -7.96 1.81 6.27
CA ILE A 31 -6.75 1.61 7.08
C ILE A 31 -5.90 0.44 6.55
N GLY A 32 -6.52 -0.52 5.84
CA GLY A 32 -5.79 -1.60 5.15
C GLY A 32 -4.71 -1.07 4.19
N VAL A 33 -4.91 0.10 3.56
CA VAL A 33 -3.91 0.75 2.70
C VAL A 33 -2.67 1.17 3.51
N GLN A 34 -2.86 1.74 4.70
CA GLN A 34 -1.76 2.11 5.60
C GLN A 34 -0.97 0.88 6.05
N PHE A 35 -1.66 -0.22 6.37
CA PHE A 35 -1.00 -1.50 6.66
C PHE A 35 -0.11 -1.97 5.50
N PHE A 36 -0.59 -1.86 4.24
CA PHE A 36 0.22 -2.19 3.07
C PHE A 36 1.45 -1.28 2.94
N PHE A 37 1.33 0.03 3.19
CA PHE A 37 2.48 0.94 3.14
C PHE A 37 3.54 0.57 4.19
N VAL A 38 3.15 0.29 5.43
CA VAL A 38 4.09 -0.16 6.48
C VAL A 38 4.75 -1.50 6.09
N LEU A 39 3.96 -2.45 5.58
CA LEU A 39 4.49 -3.73 5.13
C LEU A 39 5.49 -3.56 3.97
N SER A 40 5.19 -2.67 3.02
CA SER A 40 6.08 -2.36 1.90
C SER A 40 7.35 -1.66 2.34
N GLY A 41 7.27 -0.77 3.34
CA GLY A 41 8.43 -0.20 4.03
C GLY A 41 9.35 -1.30 4.57
N PHE A 42 8.81 -2.30 5.27
CA PHE A 42 9.58 -3.42 5.79
C PHE A 42 10.19 -4.29 4.68
N LEU A 43 9.38 -4.71 3.70
CA LEU A 43 9.82 -5.64 2.66
C LEU A 43 10.89 -5.03 1.75
N ILE A 44 10.70 -3.78 1.32
CA ILE A 44 11.66 -3.11 0.44
C ILE A 44 12.95 -2.78 1.18
N SER A 45 12.86 -2.23 2.40
CA SER A 45 14.04 -1.93 3.20
C SER A 45 14.86 -3.19 3.49
N GLY A 46 14.20 -4.29 3.85
CA GLY A 46 14.86 -5.56 4.08
C GLY A 46 15.50 -6.17 2.83
N ILE A 47 14.95 -5.91 1.63
CA ILE A 47 15.58 -6.30 0.36
C ILE A 47 16.84 -5.46 0.09
N VAL A 48 16.78 -4.15 0.30
CA VAL A 48 17.89 -3.23 0.05
C VAL A 48 19.05 -3.48 1.00
N LEU A 49 18.79 -3.62 2.31
CA LEU A 49 19.81 -3.90 3.31
C LEU A 49 20.51 -5.24 3.06
N LYS A 50 19.77 -6.27 2.63
CA LYS A 50 20.38 -7.55 2.21
C LYS A 50 21.12 -7.42 0.90
N GLY A 51 20.59 -6.63 -0.03
CA GLY A 51 21.20 -6.35 -1.32
C GLY A 51 22.57 -5.69 -1.20
N LYS A 52 22.75 -4.75 -0.25
CA LYS A 52 24.04 -4.12 0.04
C LYS A 52 25.14 -5.14 0.32
N GLN A 53 24.81 -6.20 1.06
CA GLN A 53 25.75 -7.27 1.40
C GLN A 53 25.94 -8.24 0.23
N GLN A 54 24.86 -8.60 -0.47
CA GLN A 54 24.90 -9.59 -1.56
C GLN A 54 25.57 -9.08 -2.85
N TYR A 55 25.48 -7.77 -3.13
CA TYR A 55 25.97 -7.16 -4.37
C TYR A 55 27.25 -6.33 -4.14
N GLN A 56 28.02 -6.61 -3.08
CA GLN A 56 29.27 -5.88 -2.78
C GLN A 56 30.26 -5.92 -3.95
N THR A 57 30.40 -7.07 -4.61
CA THR A 57 31.31 -7.27 -5.75
C THR A 57 30.73 -6.76 -7.08
N GLN A 58 29.42 -6.90 -7.28
CA GLN A 58 28.72 -6.56 -8.53
C GLN A 58 28.35 -5.07 -8.63
N GLY A 59 28.38 -4.36 -7.50
CA GLY A 59 28.10 -2.94 -7.40
C GLY A 59 26.61 -2.57 -7.41
N MET A 60 26.38 -1.28 -7.13
CA MET A 60 25.06 -0.67 -6.98
C MET A 60 24.17 -0.85 -8.22
N ILE A 61 24.71 -0.58 -9.41
CA ILE A 61 23.92 -0.57 -10.67
C ILE A 61 23.27 -1.93 -10.92
N THR A 62 24.02 -3.01 -10.72
CA THR A 62 23.54 -4.40 -10.91
C THR A 62 22.42 -4.72 -9.93
N PHE A 63 22.57 -4.34 -8.65
CA PHE A 63 21.51 -4.48 -7.66
C PHE A 63 20.21 -3.78 -8.08
N PHE A 64 20.30 -2.52 -8.52
CA PHE A 64 19.10 -1.74 -8.89
C PHE A 64 18.41 -2.29 -10.15
N LYS A 65 19.17 -2.70 -11.17
CA LYS A 65 18.62 -3.38 -12.35
C LYS A 65 17.79 -4.61 -11.95
N ASP A 66 18.38 -5.47 -11.12
CA ASP A 66 17.70 -6.66 -10.64
C ASP A 66 16.53 -6.35 -9.70
N PHE A 67 16.67 -5.34 -8.84
CA PHE A 67 15.61 -4.88 -7.95
C PHE A 67 14.38 -4.44 -8.76
N TYR A 68 14.54 -3.51 -9.70
CA TYR A 68 13.43 -2.99 -10.50
C TYR A 68 12.84 -4.06 -11.41
N LYS A 69 13.65 -4.89 -12.07
CA LYS A 69 13.17 -6.02 -12.88
C LYS A 69 12.23 -6.92 -12.07
N ARG A 70 12.61 -7.29 -10.86
CA ARG A 70 11.80 -8.16 -9.99
C ARG A 70 10.53 -7.47 -9.48
N ARG A 71 10.55 -6.16 -9.29
CA ARG A 71 9.36 -5.37 -8.90
C ARG A 71 8.39 -5.21 -10.06
N MET A 72 8.89 -4.84 -11.25
CA MET A 72 8.10 -4.72 -12.47
C MET A 72 7.41 -6.05 -12.79
N LEU A 73 8.14 -7.18 -12.81
CA LEU A 73 7.55 -8.51 -13.04
C LEU A 73 6.49 -8.94 -12.01
N ARG A 74 6.45 -8.30 -10.83
CA ARG A 74 5.46 -8.58 -9.79
C ARG A 74 4.22 -7.70 -9.91
N LEU A 75 4.36 -6.45 -10.32
CA LEU A 75 3.28 -5.45 -10.28
C LEU A 75 2.68 -5.19 -11.66
N PHE A 76 3.55 -4.97 -12.65
CA PHE A 76 3.16 -4.47 -13.97
C PHE A 76 2.22 -5.41 -14.73
N PRO A 77 2.45 -6.75 -14.77
CA PRO A 77 1.58 -7.63 -15.55
C PRO A 77 0.11 -7.53 -15.17
N LEU A 78 -0.19 -7.44 -13.87
CA LEU A 78 -1.57 -7.34 -13.41
C LEU A 78 -2.09 -5.90 -13.52
N TYR A 79 -1.29 -4.90 -13.15
CA TYR A 79 -1.69 -3.50 -13.22
C TYR A 79 -2.03 -3.06 -14.65
N TYR A 80 -1.12 -3.31 -15.61
CA TYR A 80 -1.38 -2.97 -17.02
C TYR A 80 -2.39 -3.91 -17.66
N GLY A 81 -2.50 -5.16 -17.21
CA GLY A 81 -3.59 -6.04 -17.63
C GLY A 81 -4.96 -5.50 -17.20
N TYR A 82 -5.05 -4.94 -16.00
CA TYR A 82 -6.25 -4.25 -15.52
C TYR A 82 -6.55 -2.98 -16.33
N LEU A 83 -5.54 -2.16 -16.60
CA LEU A 83 -5.69 -0.98 -17.46
C LEU A 83 -6.15 -1.36 -18.87
N LEU A 84 -5.63 -2.46 -19.43
CA LEU A 84 -6.09 -2.95 -20.73
C LEU A 84 -7.58 -3.31 -20.70
N ILE A 85 -8.04 -4.00 -19.64
CA ILE A 85 -9.47 -4.31 -19.46
C ILE A 85 -10.30 -3.01 -19.41
N LEU A 86 -9.86 -2.01 -18.63
CA LEU A 86 -10.55 -0.72 -18.58
C LEU A 86 -10.58 -0.03 -19.96
N GLY A 87 -9.47 -0.08 -20.70
CA GLY A 87 -9.39 0.49 -22.05
C GLY A 87 -10.33 -0.18 -23.03
N VAL A 88 -10.37 -1.52 -23.05
CA VAL A 88 -11.29 -2.28 -23.90
C VAL A 88 -12.74 -1.95 -23.56
N ILE A 89 -13.11 -1.95 -22.27
CA ILE A 89 -14.47 -1.60 -21.84
C ILE A 89 -14.83 -0.17 -22.27
N PHE A 90 -13.90 0.77 -22.12
CA PHE A 90 -14.10 2.16 -22.51
C PHE A 90 -14.32 2.33 -24.01
N LEU A 91 -13.63 1.56 -24.87
CA LEU A 91 -13.84 1.60 -26.32
C LEU A 91 -15.27 1.22 -26.74
N PHE A 92 -15.94 0.35 -25.97
CA PHE A 92 -17.32 -0.07 -26.27
C PHE A 92 -18.36 0.81 -25.59
N ILE A 93 -18.12 1.24 -24.35
CA ILE A 93 -19.15 1.87 -23.50
C ILE A 93 -18.95 3.40 -23.39
N HIS A 94 -17.75 3.91 -23.68
CA HIS A 94 -17.38 5.34 -23.57
C HIS A 94 -17.65 5.93 -22.17
N LYS A 95 -17.62 5.07 -21.13
CA LYS A 95 -17.83 5.45 -19.73
C LYS A 95 -16.77 4.83 -18.82
N PRO A 96 -16.38 5.53 -17.74
CA PRO A 96 -16.68 6.93 -17.46
C PRO A 96 -15.93 7.86 -18.43
N GLU A 97 -16.57 8.94 -18.86
CA GLU A 97 -16.02 9.88 -19.85
C GLU A 97 -14.67 10.48 -19.41
N ALA A 98 -14.54 10.75 -18.10
CA ALA A 98 -13.31 11.23 -17.48
C ALA A 98 -12.09 10.32 -17.76
N LEU A 99 -12.27 9.01 -17.97
CA LEU A 99 -11.14 8.09 -18.22
C LEU A 99 -10.27 8.54 -19.39
N SER A 100 -10.84 9.22 -20.39
CA SER A 100 -10.12 9.75 -21.54
C SER A 100 -8.96 10.68 -21.17
N THR A 101 -9.09 11.47 -20.10
CA THR A 101 -8.06 12.41 -19.62
C THR A 101 -7.15 11.80 -18.54
N GLU A 102 -7.53 10.67 -17.96
CA GLU A 102 -6.77 10.01 -16.89
C GLU A 102 -5.66 9.06 -17.39
N TRP A 103 -5.69 8.66 -18.67
CA TRP A 103 -4.74 7.71 -19.25
C TRP A 103 -3.27 8.03 -19.00
N PRO A 104 -2.77 9.27 -19.22
CA PRO A 104 -1.37 9.58 -18.97
C PRO A 104 -0.97 9.26 -17.53
N TRP A 105 -1.80 9.66 -16.56
CA TRP A 105 -1.54 9.49 -15.13
C TRP A 105 -1.61 8.03 -14.67
N LEU A 106 -2.51 7.25 -15.26
CA LEU A 106 -2.61 5.81 -15.04
C LEU A 106 -1.38 5.08 -15.60
N LEU A 107 -0.97 5.40 -16.82
CA LEU A 107 0.16 4.76 -17.48
C LEU A 107 1.50 5.11 -16.81
N THR A 108 1.62 6.29 -16.21
CA THR A 108 2.87 6.74 -15.57
C THR A 108 2.91 6.52 -14.06
N TYR A 109 1.91 5.87 -13.44
CA TYR A 109 1.81 5.72 -11.98
C TYR A 109 1.86 7.08 -11.26
N THR A 110 1.10 8.06 -11.73
CA THR A 110 1.03 9.43 -11.16
C THR A 110 -0.39 9.87 -10.83
N LEU A 111 -1.36 8.93 -10.82
CA LEU A 111 -2.77 9.23 -10.52
C LEU A 111 -2.96 9.92 -9.16
N ASN A 112 -2.10 9.64 -8.17
CA ASN A 112 -2.18 10.33 -6.88
C ASN A 112 -1.91 11.84 -6.97
N PHE A 113 -1.06 12.30 -7.90
CA PHE A 113 -0.89 13.74 -8.14
C PHE A 113 -2.06 14.33 -8.91
N ARG A 114 -2.64 13.53 -9.82
CA ARG A 114 -3.81 13.93 -10.60
C ARG A 114 -5.02 14.30 -9.75
N TRP A 115 -5.16 13.69 -8.56
CA TRP A 115 -6.20 14.03 -7.59
C TRP A 115 -6.14 15.47 -7.07
N LEU A 116 -5.01 16.16 -7.20
CA LEU A 116 -4.83 17.54 -6.73
C LEU A 116 -5.32 18.60 -7.71
N PHE A 117 -5.80 18.20 -8.89
CA PHE A 117 -6.28 19.12 -9.91
C PHE A 117 -7.81 19.14 -9.90
N ASP A 118 -8.42 20.32 -9.93
CA ASP A 118 -9.89 20.50 -9.90
C ASP A 118 -10.63 19.78 -11.02
N SER A 119 -9.98 19.62 -12.17
CA SER A 119 -10.54 18.87 -13.30
C SER A 119 -10.62 17.36 -13.03
N TYR A 120 -10.12 16.86 -11.89
CA TYR A 120 -10.14 15.44 -11.56
C TYR A 120 -11.53 15.03 -11.11
N THR A 121 -12.08 14.04 -11.81
CA THR A 121 -13.32 13.39 -11.39
C THR A 121 -12.98 12.02 -10.83
N PHE A 122 -13.18 11.87 -9.51
CA PHE A 122 -13.02 10.57 -8.87
C PHE A 122 -14.00 9.56 -9.47
N HIS A 123 -13.49 8.37 -9.82
CA HIS A 123 -14.33 7.26 -10.23
C HIS A 123 -13.87 5.97 -9.56
N MET A 124 -14.82 5.17 -9.08
CA MET A 124 -14.53 3.99 -8.27
C MET A 124 -13.62 2.98 -8.99
N ILE A 125 -13.79 2.81 -10.31
CA ILE A 125 -13.07 1.77 -11.07
C ILE A 125 -11.58 2.04 -11.27
N TYR A 126 -11.07 3.25 -11.07
CA TYR A 126 -9.62 3.52 -11.22
C TYR A 126 -9.07 4.36 -10.07
N GLY A 127 -9.93 5.00 -9.27
CA GLY A 127 -9.53 5.90 -8.21
C GLY A 127 -8.55 5.23 -7.26
N HIS A 128 -8.80 3.99 -6.83
CA HIS A 128 -7.94 3.23 -5.91
C HIS A 128 -6.48 3.08 -6.36
N LEU A 129 -6.19 3.20 -7.66
CA LEU A 129 -4.84 3.08 -8.21
C LEU A 129 -3.90 4.23 -7.77
N TRP A 130 -4.42 5.28 -7.10
CA TRP A 130 -3.61 6.32 -6.46
C TRP A 130 -2.61 5.73 -5.46
N SER A 131 -3.02 4.73 -4.67
CA SER A 131 -2.17 4.14 -3.63
C SER A 131 -1.04 3.29 -4.24
N LEU A 132 -1.31 2.62 -5.37
CA LEU A 132 -0.30 1.89 -6.12
C LEU A 132 0.69 2.83 -6.83
N SER A 133 0.21 3.99 -7.29
CA SER A 133 1.05 5.08 -7.81
C SER A 133 2.04 5.54 -6.76
N LEU A 134 1.53 5.84 -5.55
CA LEU A 134 2.34 6.21 -4.41
C LEU A 134 3.37 5.13 -4.04
N GLU A 135 2.95 3.87 -3.98
CA GLU A 135 3.82 2.74 -3.65
C GLU A 135 4.92 2.53 -4.71
N TRP A 136 4.60 2.67 -6.00
CA TRP A 136 5.61 2.61 -7.07
C TRP A 136 6.62 3.75 -6.97
N GLN A 137 6.17 4.97 -6.69
CA GLN A 137 7.05 6.13 -6.47
C GLN A 137 7.97 5.90 -5.27
N PHE A 138 7.46 5.31 -4.18
CA PHE A 138 8.28 4.88 -3.05
C PHE A 138 9.36 3.86 -3.48
N TYR A 139 9.03 2.90 -4.35
CA TYR A 139 10.00 1.92 -4.86
C TYR A 139 11.10 2.55 -5.72
N LEU A 140 10.84 3.69 -6.36
CA LEU A 140 11.85 4.41 -7.13
C LEU A 140 12.84 5.13 -6.20
N VAL A 141 12.36 5.85 -5.20
CA VAL A 141 13.18 6.77 -4.39
C VAL A 141 13.80 6.08 -3.17
N TRP A 142 13.02 5.30 -2.43
CA TRP A 142 13.42 4.76 -1.13
C TRP A 142 14.64 3.82 -1.17
N PRO A 143 14.75 2.89 -2.15
CA PRO A 143 15.92 2.03 -2.22
C PRO A 143 17.23 2.80 -2.41
N LEU A 144 17.22 3.90 -3.17
CA LEU A 144 18.41 4.75 -3.34
C LEU A 144 18.77 5.47 -2.05
N PHE A 145 17.78 6.03 -1.36
CA PHE A 145 17.98 6.64 -0.04
C PHE A 145 18.62 5.66 0.93
N LEU A 146 18.03 4.46 1.09
CA LEU A 146 18.58 3.45 1.98
C LEU A 146 19.93 2.90 1.51
N TRP A 147 20.16 2.79 0.20
CA TRP A 147 21.45 2.35 -0.33
C TRP A 147 22.58 3.29 0.12
N LYS A 148 22.35 4.60 0.05
CA LYS A 148 23.32 5.62 0.44
C LYS A 148 23.41 5.86 1.95
N LEU A 149 22.38 5.49 2.71
CA LEU A 149 22.35 5.67 4.17
C LEU A 149 23.37 4.75 4.87
N PRO A 150 24.34 5.30 5.64
CA PRO A 150 25.28 4.48 6.42
C PRO A 150 24.55 3.66 7.48
N GLU A 151 25.02 2.42 7.74
CA GLU A 151 24.39 1.54 8.72
C GLU A 151 24.40 2.10 10.14
N SER A 152 25.46 2.84 10.51
CA SER A 152 25.60 3.51 11.81
C SER A 152 24.55 4.60 12.04
N LEU A 153 24.06 5.23 10.97
CA LEU A 153 23.06 6.29 11.04
C LEU A 153 21.64 5.78 10.83
N PHE A 154 21.47 4.52 10.38
CA PHE A 154 20.18 3.96 9.97
C PHE A 154 19.07 4.22 11.00
N LEU A 155 19.27 3.78 12.24
CA LEU A 155 18.25 3.93 13.28
C LEU A 155 17.98 5.40 13.61
N LYS A 156 19.04 6.20 13.80
CA LYS A 156 18.93 7.63 14.15
C LYS A 156 18.18 8.40 13.06
N THR A 157 18.58 8.24 11.80
CA THR A 157 17.94 8.92 10.67
C THR A 157 16.47 8.53 10.55
N LEU A 158 16.14 7.24 10.63
CA LEU A 158 14.75 6.80 10.54
C LEU A 158 13.89 7.32 11.69
N LEU A 159 14.40 7.36 12.93
CA LEU A 159 13.69 7.94 14.06
C LEU A 159 13.43 9.44 13.88
N TRP A 160 14.35 10.19 13.28
CA TRP A 160 14.14 11.61 12.95
C TRP A 160 13.14 11.83 11.81
N LEU A 161 12.99 10.88 10.89
CA LEU A 161 12.01 10.98 9.81
C LEU A 161 10.56 10.85 10.31
N LEU A 162 10.31 10.24 11.47
CA LEU A 162 8.96 10.10 12.04
C LEU A 162 8.32 11.46 12.39
N PRO A 163 8.92 12.32 13.25
CA PRO A 163 8.39 13.66 13.49
C PRO A 163 8.48 14.54 12.24
N ALA A 164 9.51 14.36 11.39
CA ALA A 164 9.59 15.09 10.13
C ALA A 164 8.40 14.81 9.21
N ALA A 165 7.87 13.58 9.16
CA ALA A 165 6.68 13.26 8.38
C ALA A 165 5.44 14.02 8.87
N MET A 166 5.27 14.21 10.17
CA MET A 166 4.18 15.04 10.72
C MET A 166 4.34 16.50 10.32
N VAL A 167 5.56 17.04 10.38
CA VAL A 167 5.87 18.41 9.92
C VAL A 167 5.61 18.55 8.42
N ILE A 168 6.03 17.57 7.62
CA ILE A 168 5.78 17.55 6.16
C ILE A 168 4.29 17.62 5.86
N ARG A 169 3.43 16.89 6.59
CA ARG A 169 1.98 16.98 6.40
C ARG A 169 1.46 18.39 6.65
N VAL A 170 1.92 19.03 7.73
CA VAL A 170 1.55 20.43 8.03
C VAL A 170 2.00 21.36 6.91
N VAL A 171 3.24 21.22 6.44
CA VAL A 171 3.76 22.03 5.32
C VAL A 171 2.96 21.80 4.05
N VAL A 172 2.65 20.54 3.71
CA VAL A 172 1.83 20.18 2.55
C VAL A 172 0.46 20.84 2.63
N TYR A 173 -0.21 20.73 3.78
CA TYR A 173 -1.49 21.38 4.03
C TYR A 173 -1.40 22.90 3.85
N LEU A 174 -0.43 23.56 4.48
CA LEU A 174 -0.25 25.01 4.38
C LEU A 174 0.05 25.47 2.95
N VAL A 175 0.93 24.76 2.24
CA VAL A 175 1.30 25.08 0.85
C VAL A 175 0.11 24.88 -0.09
N CYS A 176 -0.62 23.76 0.02
CA CYS A 176 -1.77 23.50 -0.84
C CYS A 176 -2.91 24.49 -0.59
N ASN A 177 -3.23 24.81 0.68
CA ASN A 177 -4.24 25.82 1.00
C ASN A 177 -3.81 27.23 0.55
N HIS A 178 -2.52 27.56 0.65
CA HIS A 178 -2.00 28.83 0.16
C HIS A 178 -2.08 28.90 -1.37
N LEU A 179 -1.66 27.86 -2.10
CA LEU A 179 -1.75 27.83 -3.57
C LEU A 179 -3.21 27.96 -4.05
N GLN A 180 -4.17 27.36 -3.33
CA GLN A 180 -5.59 27.52 -3.63
C GLN A 180 -6.02 28.99 -3.56
N TYR A 181 -5.60 29.71 -2.52
CA TYR A 181 -5.88 31.13 -2.34
C TYR A 181 -5.28 32.01 -3.44
N PHE A 182 -4.08 31.68 -3.95
CA PHE A 182 -3.36 32.51 -4.94
C PHE A 182 -3.72 32.21 -6.39
N VAL A 183 -4.07 30.97 -6.74
CA VAL A 183 -4.25 30.54 -8.14
C VAL A 183 -5.73 30.61 -8.57
N GLY A 184 -6.64 31.03 -7.69
CA GLY A 184 -8.08 31.12 -8.03
C GLY A 184 -8.71 29.76 -8.29
N PHE A 185 -8.18 28.71 -7.67
CA PHE A 185 -8.82 27.41 -7.60
C PHE A 185 -10.12 27.60 -6.80
N ASP A 186 -11.27 27.44 -7.46
CA ASP A 186 -12.57 27.60 -6.82
C ASP A 186 -12.62 26.70 -5.58
N GLY A 187 -12.91 27.33 -4.44
CA GLY A 187 -12.69 26.85 -3.06
C GLY A 187 -13.32 25.51 -2.64
N ASN A 188 -13.87 24.73 -3.57
CA ASN A 188 -14.70 23.55 -3.31
C ASN A 188 -14.02 22.20 -3.62
N ALA A 189 -12.86 22.16 -4.30
CA ALA A 189 -12.40 20.95 -4.98
C ALA A 189 -11.29 20.13 -4.29
N ILE A 190 -10.55 20.69 -3.32
CA ILE A 190 -9.58 19.94 -2.51
C ILE A 190 -10.10 19.94 -1.07
N ASP A 191 -10.73 18.82 -0.66
CA ASP A 191 -10.90 18.50 0.77
C ASP A 191 -9.56 18.80 1.46
N GLU A 192 -9.56 19.64 2.50
CA GLU A 192 -8.35 20.12 3.19
C GLU A 192 -7.35 18.99 3.54
N ALA A 193 -7.87 17.77 3.72
CA ALA A 193 -7.06 16.58 4.01
C ALA A 193 -6.66 15.74 2.79
N LEU A 194 -7.11 16.09 1.57
CA LEU A 194 -6.85 15.37 0.33
C LEU A 194 -5.36 15.36 -0.03
N ALA A 195 -4.69 16.52 0.04
CA ALA A 195 -3.27 16.58 -0.30
C ALA A 195 -2.40 15.76 0.67
N PRO A 196 -2.57 15.87 2.00
CA PRO A 196 -1.98 14.92 2.95
C PRO A 196 -2.35 13.45 2.67
N TYR A 197 -3.55 13.17 2.17
CA TYR A 197 -4.00 11.81 1.88
C TYR A 197 -3.37 11.18 0.63
N VAL A 198 -3.14 11.93 -0.46
CA VAL A 198 -2.66 11.34 -1.73
C VAL A 198 -1.16 11.52 -1.98
N LEU A 199 -0.50 12.46 -1.29
CA LEU A 199 0.90 12.76 -1.55
C LEU A 199 1.87 11.75 -0.91
N PRO A 200 2.92 11.28 -1.61
CA PRO A 200 3.81 10.25 -1.09
C PRO A 200 4.55 10.65 0.18
N PHE A 201 4.98 11.92 0.26
CA PHE A 201 5.76 12.43 1.39
C PHE A 201 4.95 12.46 2.69
N SER A 202 3.62 12.57 2.59
CA SER A 202 2.70 12.55 3.72
C SER A 202 2.57 11.17 4.37
N HIS A 203 2.95 10.10 3.67
CA HIS A 203 2.93 8.71 4.18
C HIS A 203 4.33 8.19 4.48
N LEU A 204 5.34 9.08 4.55
CA LEU A 204 6.74 8.71 4.78
C LEU A 204 6.92 7.88 6.06
N ASP A 205 6.22 8.25 7.14
CA ASP A 205 6.26 7.54 8.41
C ASP A 205 5.78 6.09 8.31
N ALA A 206 4.79 5.77 7.46
CA ALA A 206 4.34 4.40 7.22
C ALA A 206 5.52 3.55 6.74
N PHE A 207 6.22 4.02 5.71
CA PHE A 207 7.36 3.32 5.16
C PHE A 207 8.55 3.27 6.13
N VAL A 208 8.78 4.35 6.88
CA VAL A 208 9.83 4.44 7.90
C VAL A 208 9.57 3.46 9.04
N PHE A 209 8.35 3.36 9.55
CA PHE A 209 7.98 2.37 10.56
C PHE A 209 8.24 0.95 10.06
N GLY A 210 7.88 0.66 8.82
CA GLY A 210 8.24 -0.61 8.17
C GLY A 210 9.75 -0.85 8.12
N ALA A 211 10.51 0.16 7.69
CA ALA A 211 11.96 0.09 7.60
C ALA A 211 12.64 -0.13 8.96
N LEU A 212 12.14 0.53 10.02
CA LEU A 212 12.62 0.35 11.39
C LEU A 212 12.50 -1.10 11.88
N LEU A 213 11.51 -1.86 11.39
CA LEU A 213 11.40 -3.30 11.69
C LEU A 213 12.57 -4.14 11.14
N CYS A 214 13.40 -3.59 10.25
CA CYS A 214 14.65 -4.26 9.84
C CYS A 214 15.71 -4.22 10.96
N ASN A 215 15.65 -3.24 11.87
CA ASN A 215 16.49 -3.20 13.06
C ASN A 215 15.96 -4.19 14.11
N LYS A 216 16.78 -5.19 14.46
CA LYS A 216 16.37 -6.29 15.37
C LYS A 216 15.98 -5.79 16.77
N PRO A 217 16.78 -4.94 17.46
CA PRO A 217 16.37 -4.40 18.76
C PRO A 217 15.02 -3.67 18.73
N PHE A 218 14.80 -2.80 17.73
CA PHE A 218 13.52 -2.11 17.57
C PHE A 218 12.35 -3.10 17.36
N ARG A 219 12.53 -4.08 16.47
CA ARG A 219 11.52 -5.12 16.20
C ARG A 219 11.21 -5.99 17.42
N GLU A 220 12.22 -6.33 18.22
CA GLU A 220 12.03 -7.09 19.47
C GLU A 220 11.21 -6.33 20.51
N ILE A 221 11.37 -5.01 20.60
CA ILE A 221 10.56 -4.13 21.46
C ILE A 221 9.12 -4.09 20.94
N MET A 222 8.94 -3.78 19.65
CA MET A 222 7.62 -3.62 19.02
C MET A 222 6.79 -4.90 19.01
N SER A 223 7.44 -6.07 18.97
CA SER A 223 6.76 -7.38 18.95
C SER A 223 6.18 -7.80 20.31
N LYS A 224 6.55 -7.15 21.42
CA LYS A 224 6.07 -7.53 22.77
C LYS A 224 4.55 -7.37 22.84
N ALA A 225 3.85 -8.37 23.39
CA ALA A 225 2.39 -8.36 23.51
C ALA A 225 1.86 -7.08 24.17
N ARG A 226 2.50 -6.61 25.25
CA ARG A 226 2.14 -5.35 25.91
C ARG A 226 2.17 -4.14 24.96
N VAL A 227 3.17 -4.05 24.08
CA VAL A 227 3.31 -2.95 23.12
C VAL A 227 2.24 -3.03 22.06
N VAL A 228 1.98 -4.24 21.53
CA VAL A 228 0.91 -4.49 20.57
C VAL A 228 -0.44 -4.06 21.13
N TYR A 229 -0.80 -4.54 22.33
CA TYR A 229 -2.06 -4.16 22.96
C TYR A 229 -2.11 -2.66 23.28
N SER A 230 -1.02 -2.04 23.75
CA SER A 230 -0.99 -0.58 23.96
C SER A 230 -1.24 0.21 22.66
N CYS A 231 -0.67 -0.21 21.53
CA CYS A 231 -0.89 0.46 20.24
C CYS A 231 -2.35 0.28 19.76
N ILE A 232 -2.90 -0.93 19.89
CA ILE A 232 -4.30 -1.21 19.57
C ILE A 232 -5.23 -0.39 20.47
N THR A 233 -5.00 -0.40 21.79
CA THR A 233 -5.78 0.39 22.74
C THR A 233 -5.70 1.88 22.44
N LEU A 234 -4.51 2.41 22.15
CA LEU A 234 -4.35 3.81 21.72
C LEU A 234 -5.21 4.11 20.49
N THR A 235 -5.15 3.25 19.47
CA THR A 235 -5.93 3.41 18.23
C THR A 235 -7.44 3.36 18.49
N VAL A 236 -7.90 2.42 19.31
CA VAL A 236 -9.33 2.25 19.61
C VAL A 236 -9.84 3.38 20.49
N VAL A 237 -9.13 3.72 21.58
CA VAL A 237 -9.54 4.77 22.52
C VAL A 237 -9.55 6.13 21.83
N THR A 238 -8.49 6.47 21.11
CA THR A 238 -8.45 7.74 20.35
C THR A 238 -9.56 7.78 19.30
N GLY A 239 -9.80 6.68 18.58
CA GLY A 239 -10.90 6.59 17.63
C GLY A 239 -12.28 6.81 18.29
N LEU A 240 -12.56 6.14 19.41
CA LEU A 240 -13.82 6.30 20.14
C LEU A 240 -13.99 7.73 20.68
N LEU A 241 -12.93 8.34 21.21
CA LEU A 241 -12.97 9.75 21.63
C LEU A 241 -13.32 10.67 20.46
N LEU A 242 -12.79 10.42 19.26
CA LEU A 242 -13.12 11.19 18.07
C LEU A 242 -14.57 11.01 17.62
N VAL A 243 -15.10 9.78 17.66
CA VAL A 243 -16.54 9.54 17.38
C VAL A 243 -17.42 10.32 18.34
N ILE A 244 -17.06 10.37 19.63
CA ILE A 244 -17.83 11.13 20.63
C ILE A 244 -17.69 12.64 20.42
N SER A 245 -16.50 13.10 20.03
CA SER A 245 -16.18 14.53 19.95
C SER A 245 -16.62 15.18 18.63
N ILE A 246 -16.83 14.39 17.57
CA ILE A 246 -17.09 14.89 16.22
C ILE A 246 -18.45 14.33 15.75
N PRO A 247 -19.53 15.15 15.79
CA PRO A 247 -20.89 14.69 15.51
C PRO A 247 -21.11 14.08 14.11
N SER A 248 -20.26 14.42 13.14
CA SER A 248 -20.34 13.88 11.77
C SER A 248 -19.77 12.47 11.65
N TYR A 249 -19.10 11.94 12.67
CA TYR A 249 -18.48 10.63 12.61
C TYR A 249 -19.47 9.53 12.98
N HIS A 250 -19.73 8.62 12.04
CA HIS A 250 -20.51 7.42 12.33
C HIS A 250 -19.72 6.44 13.19
N LEU A 251 -20.39 5.77 14.14
CA LEU A 251 -19.76 4.76 15.01
C LEU A 251 -19.06 3.64 14.22
N SER A 252 -19.59 3.29 13.03
CA SER A 252 -18.99 2.30 12.13
C SER A 252 -17.61 2.72 11.57
N SER A 253 -17.27 4.00 11.61
CA SER A 253 -15.93 4.49 11.25
C SER A 253 -14.89 4.27 12.33
N PHE A 254 -15.30 3.92 13.56
CA PHE A 254 -14.41 3.80 14.71
C PHE A 254 -13.51 5.05 14.94
N GLY A 255 -13.92 6.22 14.44
CA GLY A 255 -13.16 7.47 14.56
C GLY A 255 -12.11 7.69 13.48
N TRP A 256 -12.07 6.82 12.46
CA TRP A 256 -11.08 6.82 11.40
C TRP A 256 -11.76 6.88 10.02
N PRO A 257 -12.46 7.96 9.66
CA PRO A 257 -13.03 8.11 8.31
C PRO A 257 -11.92 8.30 7.26
N GLY A 258 -12.26 8.08 5.99
CA GLY A 258 -11.33 8.31 4.88
C GLY A 258 -10.79 9.74 4.88
N ASN A 259 -9.55 9.92 4.43
CA ASN A 259 -8.78 11.17 4.42
C ASN A 259 -8.49 11.82 5.78
N LEU A 260 -9.18 11.43 6.86
CA LEU A 260 -9.03 12.01 8.20
C LEU A 260 -9.25 13.55 8.23
N PRO A 261 -10.39 14.06 7.72
CA PRO A 261 -10.59 15.49 7.47
C PRO A 261 -10.71 16.35 8.73
N GLN A 262 -11.20 15.80 9.84
CA GLN A 262 -11.58 16.60 11.01
C GLN A 262 -10.52 16.58 12.12
N GLY A 263 -10.51 17.62 12.96
CA GLY A 263 -9.69 17.67 14.18
C GLY A 263 -8.18 17.54 13.92
N TYR A 264 -7.71 17.97 12.75
CA TYR A 264 -6.32 17.83 12.29
C TYR A 264 -5.78 16.38 12.34
N GLN A 265 -6.67 15.40 12.24
CA GLN A 265 -6.32 13.97 12.26
C GLN A 265 -5.36 13.60 11.13
N TRP A 266 -5.43 14.27 9.99
CA TRP A 266 -4.50 14.09 8.89
C TRP A 266 -3.04 14.38 9.27
N ILE A 267 -2.74 15.11 10.37
CA ILE A 267 -1.37 15.33 10.87
C ILE A 267 -0.84 14.10 11.61
N TRP A 268 -1.60 13.60 12.59
CA TRP A 268 -1.12 12.65 13.60
C TRP A 268 -1.76 11.26 13.48
N GLY A 269 -2.97 11.17 12.92
CA GLY A 269 -3.78 9.96 12.87
C GLY A 269 -3.14 8.84 12.05
N TYR A 270 -2.59 9.17 10.87
CA TYR A 270 -1.81 8.21 10.09
C TYR A 270 -0.65 7.62 10.91
N SER A 271 0.07 8.42 11.70
CA SER A 271 1.18 7.92 12.53
C SER A 271 0.73 6.93 13.59
N VAL A 272 -0.45 7.14 14.20
CA VAL A 272 -1.03 6.18 15.15
C VAL A 272 -1.36 4.86 14.46
N LEU A 273 -2.02 4.92 13.30
CA LEU A 273 -2.36 3.74 12.49
C LEU A 273 -1.10 2.98 12.02
N ASN A 274 -0.06 3.71 11.63
CA ASN A 274 1.21 3.17 11.16
C ASN A 274 2.00 2.52 12.29
N LEU A 275 2.03 3.13 13.48
CA LEU A 275 2.62 2.55 14.68
C LEU A 275 1.96 1.22 15.06
N THR A 276 0.62 1.18 15.05
CA THR A 276 -0.15 -0.03 15.32
C THR A 276 0.13 -1.11 14.28
N SER A 277 0.13 -0.75 13.00
CA SER A 277 0.50 -1.68 11.91
C SER A 277 1.91 -2.23 12.09
N ALA A 278 2.87 -1.39 12.49
CA ALA A 278 4.25 -1.81 12.75
C ALA A 278 4.36 -2.78 13.93
N ALA A 279 3.61 -2.53 15.02
CA ALA A 279 3.55 -3.44 16.18
C ALA A 279 3.00 -4.82 15.79
N ILE A 280 1.91 -4.84 14.99
CA ILE A 280 1.31 -6.08 14.48
C ILE A 280 2.32 -6.83 13.60
N ILE A 281 2.93 -6.16 12.63
CA ILE A 281 3.93 -6.79 11.75
C ILE A 281 5.12 -7.32 12.55
N ALA A 282 5.63 -6.55 13.53
CA ALA A 282 6.73 -6.97 14.39
C ALA A 282 6.39 -8.25 15.17
N ASN A 283 5.19 -8.31 15.74
CA ASN A 283 4.71 -9.46 16.50
C ASN A 283 4.64 -10.74 15.64
N LEU A 284 4.12 -10.64 14.42
CA LEU A 284 4.04 -11.76 13.48
C LEU A 284 5.41 -12.20 12.94
N LEU A 285 6.35 -11.26 12.80
CA LEU A 285 7.72 -11.58 12.39
C LEU A 285 8.49 -12.36 13.46
N GLU A 286 8.32 -11.97 14.73
CA GLU A 286 8.95 -12.64 15.89
C GLU A 286 8.13 -13.85 16.38
N GLN A 287 7.00 -14.16 15.74
CA GLN A 287 6.11 -15.30 16.05
C GLN A 287 5.70 -15.36 17.52
N LYS A 288 5.52 -14.20 18.15
CA LYS A 288 5.07 -14.13 19.53
C LYS A 288 3.57 -14.38 19.58
N ASP A 289 3.14 -15.36 20.37
CA ASP A 289 1.72 -15.71 20.45
C ASP A 289 0.90 -14.59 21.11
N VAL A 290 0.21 -13.84 20.25
CA VAL A 290 -0.89 -12.95 20.62
C VAL A 290 -2.16 -13.60 20.09
N TRP A 291 -3.07 -13.97 21.00
CA TRP A 291 -4.27 -14.75 20.66
C TRP A 291 -5.11 -14.09 19.55
N LEU A 292 -5.13 -12.75 19.49
CA LEU A 292 -5.83 -11.97 18.47
C LEU A 292 -5.39 -12.33 17.04
N PHE A 293 -4.15 -12.78 16.85
CA PHE A 293 -3.62 -13.14 15.54
C PHE A 293 -3.64 -14.63 15.26
N SER A 294 -4.34 -15.45 16.07
CA SER A 294 -4.44 -16.90 15.86
C SER A 294 -5.02 -17.25 14.49
N PHE A 295 -5.95 -16.44 13.97
CA PHE A 295 -6.53 -16.62 12.64
C PHE A 295 -5.48 -16.57 11.51
N THR A 296 -4.32 -15.94 11.73
CA THR A 296 -3.26 -15.86 10.72
C THR A 296 -2.63 -17.22 10.40
N LYS A 297 -2.82 -18.21 11.27
CA LYS A 297 -2.40 -19.61 11.08
C LYS A 297 -3.37 -20.39 10.15
N LEU A 298 -4.56 -19.86 9.87
CA LEU A 298 -5.55 -20.49 8.99
C LEU A 298 -5.11 -20.45 7.52
N ARG A 299 -5.15 -21.61 6.85
CA ARG A 299 -4.75 -21.75 5.43
C ARG A 299 -5.56 -20.87 4.48
N LEU A 300 -6.84 -20.67 4.78
CA LEU A 300 -7.72 -19.81 3.97
C LEU A 300 -7.17 -18.38 3.91
N PHE A 301 -6.87 -17.76 5.05
CA PHE A 301 -6.34 -16.40 5.10
C PHE A 301 -4.94 -16.29 4.45
N GLN A 302 -4.08 -17.29 4.65
CA GLN A 302 -2.77 -17.33 3.98
C GLN A 302 -2.93 -17.37 2.46
N TYR A 303 -3.89 -18.16 1.97
CA TYR A 303 -4.19 -18.27 0.55
C TYR A 303 -4.75 -16.96 -0.01
N LEU A 304 -5.78 -16.38 0.62
CA LEU A 304 -6.33 -15.07 0.23
C LEU A 304 -5.24 -13.98 0.22
N GLY A 305 -4.31 -14.06 1.17
CA GLY A 305 -3.18 -13.15 1.28
C GLY A 305 -2.20 -13.20 0.11
N LYS A 306 -1.98 -14.41 -0.40
CA LYS A 306 -1.13 -14.67 -1.57
C LYS A 306 -1.69 -14.04 -2.85
N ILE A 307 -3.01 -14.01 -2.99
CA ILE A 307 -3.74 -13.40 -4.11
C ILE A 307 -4.24 -11.98 -3.82
N SER A 308 -3.88 -11.41 -2.66
CA SER A 308 -4.43 -10.13 -2.18
C SER A 308 -4.15 -8.95 -3.12
N TYR A 309 -3.08 -9.02 -3.90
CA TYR A 309 -2.75 -7.98 -4.89
C TYR A 309 -3.80 -7.95 -6.01
N GLY A 310 -4.18 -9.11 -6.54
CA GLY A 310 -5.26 -9.20 -7.51
C GLY A 310 -6.60 -8.82 -6.89
N MET A 311 -6.88 -9.22 -5.64
CA MET A 311 -8.10 -8.79 -4.95
C MET A 311 -8.19 -7.27 -4.88
N TYR A 312 -7.10 -6.59 -4.50
CA TYR A 312 -7.05 -5.13 -4.41
C TYR A 312 -7.19 -4.41 -5.75
N VAL A 313 -6.73 -5.00 -6.86
CA VAL A 313 -6.82 -4.33 -8.16
C VAL A 313 -8.20 -4.55 -8.79
N TYR A 314 -8.74 -5.77 -8.72
CA TYR A 314 -10.01 -6.10 -9.37
C TYR A 314 -11.25 -5.73 -8.55
N HIS A 315 -11.16 -5.50 -7.23
CA HIS A 315 -12.38 -5.28 -6.43
C HIS A 315 -13.25 -4.12 -6.93
N PRO A 316 -12.75 -2.95 -7.39
CA PRO A 316 -13.64 -1.83 -7.68
C PRO A 316 -14.45 -2.00 -8.96
N ILE A 317 -13.90 -2.66 -9.98
CA ILE A 317 -14.67 -2.96 -11.19
C ILE A 317 -15.76 -4.01 -10.90
N ILE A 318 -15.47 -4.96 -10.01
CA ILE A 318 -16.43 -5.98 -9.58
C ILE A 318 -17.54 -5.34 -8.73
N ILE A 319 -17.18 -4.47 -7.78
CA ILE A 319 -18.14 -3.69 -6.98
C ILE A 319 -19.04 -2.88 -7.91
N PHE A 320 -18.45 -2.10 -8.82
CA PHE A 320 -19.22 -1.29 -9.76
C PHE A 320 -20.18 -2.14 -10.60
N SER A 321 -19.72 -3.31 -11.08
CA SER A 321 -20.56 -4.23 -11.87
C SER A 321 -21.71 -4.82 -11.06
N VAL A 322 -21.46 -5.24 -9.82
CA VAL A 322 -22.49 -5.78 -8.92
C VAL A 322 -23.50 -4.70 -8.54
N MET A 323 -23.04 -3.49 -8.20
CA MET A 323 -23.92 -2.36 -7.86
C MET A 323 -24.77 -1.92 -9.07
N ALA A 324 -24.20 -1.89 -10.28
CA ALA A 324 -24.94 -1.55 -11.49
C ALA A 324 -26.01 -2.60 -11.83
N PHE A 325 -25.77 -3.88 -11.50
CA PHE A 325 -26.75 -4.94 -11.64
C PHE A 325 -27.82 -4.88 -10.54
N SER A 326 -27.42 -4.69 -9.28
CA SER A 326 -28.35 -4.65 -8.16
C SER A 326 -29.25 -3.42 -8.19
N ALA A 327 -28.78 -2.26 -8.66
CA ALA A 327 -29.62 -1.08 -8.84
C ALA A 327 -30.83 -1.31 -9.78
N LYS A 328 -30.77 -2.33 -10.65
CA LYS A 328 -31.88 -2.72 -11.53
C LYS A 328 -32.88 -3.68 -10.88
N MET A 329 -32.52 -4.30 -9.75
CA MET A 329 -33.36 -5.23 -8.99
C MET A 329 -33.75 -4.56 -7.67
N TYR A 330 -35.05 -4.42 -7.38
CA TYR A 330 -35.54 -3.72 -6.18
C TYR A 330 -34.77 -4.11 -4.90
N ALA A 331 -34.25 -3.10 -4.19
CA ALA A 331 -33.48 -3.31 -2.97
C ALA A 331 -34.37 -3.80 -1.82
N PHE A 332 -34.08 -5.00 -1.30
CA PHE A 332 -34.68 -5.52 -0.06
C PHE A 332 -33.75 -5.29 1.15
N PRO A 333 -34.27 -5.27 2.39
CA PRO A 333 -33.46 -5.18 3.60
C PRO A 333 -32.40 -6.29 3.64
N GLY A 334 -31.14 -5.94 3.90
CA GLY A 334 -30.01 -6.89 3.92
C GLY A 334 -29.27 -7.08 2.58
N SER A 335 -29.75 -6.46 1.49
CA SER A 335 -29.11 -6.47 0.16
C SER A 335 -27.62 -6.12 0.18
N LYS A 336 -27.19 -5.12 0.97
CA LYS A 336 -25.77 -4.72 1.06
C LYS A 336 -24.83 -5.82 1.58
N ILE A 337 -25.27 -6.63 2.55
CA ILE A 337 -24.43 -7.72 3.08
C ILE A 337 -24.31 -8.82 2.03
N LEU A 338 -25.43 -9.17 1.39
CA LEU A 338 -25.43 -10.15 0.29
C LEU A 338 -24.56 -9.68 -0.88
N GLU A 339 -24.68 -8.43 -1.30
CA GLU A 339 -23.82 -7.83 -2.33
C GLU A 339 -22.34 -7.86 -1.94
N LEU A 340 -21.99 -7.51 -0.69
CA LEU A 340 -20.62 -7.61 -0.20
C LEU A 340 -20.09 -9.05 -0.30
N LEU A 341 -20.88 -10.05 0.10
CA LEU A 341 -20.48 -11.46 0.01
C LEU A 341 -20.28 -11.90 -1.44
N ILE A 342 -21.17 -11.49 -2.36
CA ILE A 342 -21.04 -11.73 -3.79
C ILE A 342 -19.76 -11.07 -4.34
N VAL A 343 -19.50 -9.81 -3.98
CA VAL A 343 -18.29 -9.08 -4.39
C VAL A 343 -17.04 -9.78 -3.87
N ILE A 344 -17.00 -10.18 -2.60
CA ILE A 344 -15.85 -10.91 -2.04
C ILE A 344 -15.62 -12.21 -2.80
N ALA A 345 -16.69 -12.97 -3.08
CA ALA A 345 -16.60 -14.21 -3.85
C ALA A 345 -16.08 -13.97 -5.27
N LEU A 346 -16.70 -13.06 -6.03
CA LEU A 346 -16.31 -12.74 -7.41
C LEU A 346 -14.89 -12.16 -7.47
N THR A 347 -14.52 -11.31 -6.53
CA THR A 347 -13.16 -10.75 -6.42
C THR A 347 -12.14 -11.83 -6.14
N THR A 348 -12.44 -12.74 -5.20
CA THR A 348 -11.56 -13.87 -4.87
C THR A 348 -11.37 -14.80 -6.05
N VAL A 349 -12.45 -15.14 -6.75
CA VAL A 349 -12.42 -15.99 -7.95
C VAL A 349 -11.62 -15.33 -9.07
N THR A 350 -11.89 -14.05 -9.35
CA THR A 350 -11.16 -13.29 -10.39
C THR A 350 -9.68 -13.19 -10.07
N ALA A 351 -9.34 -12.87 -8.81
CA ALA A 351 -7.96 -12.80 -8.35
C ALA A 351 -7.26 -14.17 -8.38
N HIS A 352 -7.96 -15.26 -8.06
CA HIS A 352 -7.45 -16.63 -8.17
C HIS A 352 -7.06 -16.96 -9.62
N PHE A 353 -7.98 -16.75 -10.56
CA PHE A 353 -7.74 -17.03 -11.98
C PHE A 353 -6.62 -16.14 -12.54
N SER A 354 -6.62 -14.85 -12.23
CA SER A 354 -5.50 -13.96 -12.58
C SER A 354 -4.16 -14.49 -12.04
N TYR A 355 -4.13 -14.89 -10.77
CA TYR A 355 -2.90 -15.33 -10.14
C TYR A 355 -2.34 -16.61 -10.79
N GLU A 356 -3.17 -17.65 -10.94
CA GLU A 356 -2.73 -18.95 -11.44
C GLU A 356 -2.39 -18.93 -12.93
N PHE A 357 -3.17 -18.22 -13.75
CA PHE A 357 -3.04 -18.28 -15.21
C PHE A 357 -2.17 -17.16 -15.80
N TRP A 358 -2.10 -16.00 -15.14
CA TRP A 358 -1.36 -14.83 -15.65
C TRP A 358 -0.13 -14.51 -14.81
N GLU A 359 -0.31 -14.07 -13.56
CA GLU A 359 0.76 -13.48 -12.74
C GLU A 359 1.91 -14.47 -12.47
N LYS A 360 1.58 -15.73 -12.17
CA LYS A 360 2.56 -16.76 -11.79
C LYS A 360 3.64 -16.98 -12.85
N ARG A 361 3.34 -16.76 -14.14
CA ARG A 361 4.29 -16.87 -15.25
C ARG A 361 5.41 -15.81 -15.15
N PHE A 362 5.06 -14.59 -14.77
CA PHE A 362 6.01 -13.49 -14.62
C PHE A 362 6.78 -13.59 -13.29
N ILE A 363 6.11 -14.01 -12.22
CA ILE A 363 6.74 -14.19 -10.90
C ILE A 363 7.80 -15.30 -10.93
N LYS A 364 7.58 -16.39 -11.68
CA LYS A 364 8.60 -17.44 -11.85
C LYS A 364 9.86 -16.95 -12.56
N LYS A 365 9.76 -15.98 -13.47
CA LYS A 365 10.94 -15.36 -14.12
C LYS A 365 11.82 -14.55 -13.15
N ARG A 366 11.36 -14.32 -11.91
CA ARG A 366 12.10 -13.65 -10.83
C ARG A 366 13.27 -14.48 -10.28
N THR A 367 13.23 -15.81 -10.44
CA THR A 367 14.16 -16.74 -9.78
C THR A 367 15.30 -17.24 -10.66
N VAL A 368 15.34 -16.87 -11.95
CA VAL A 368 16.48 -17.20 -12.81
C VAL A 368 17.62 -16.25 -12.44
N PRO A 369 18.75 -16.75 -11.88
CA PRO A 369 19.94 -15.93 -11.76
C PRO A 369 20.29 -15.44 -13.16
N THR A 370 20.50 -14.13 -13.34
CA THR A 370 21.24 -13.64 -14.50
C THR A 370 22.48 -14.52 -14.60
N PRO A 371 22.79 -15.15 -15.76
CA PRO A 371 23.93 -16.04 -15.86
C PRO A 371 25.13 -15.29 -15.29
N LEU A 372 25.75 -15.87 -14.26
CA LEU A 372 27.11 -15.51 -13.92
C LEU A 372 27.84 -15.53 -15.25
N THR A 373 28.42 -14.41 -15.67
CA THR A 373 29.38 -14.40 -16.77
C THR A 373 30.24 -15.63 -16.58
N LYS A 374 30.22 -16.53 -17.57
CA LYS A 374 30.93 -17.79 -17.44
C LYS A 374 32.38 -17.45 -17.08
N PRO A 375 33.04 -18.22 -16.21
CA PRO A 375 34.46 -18.02 -15.93
C PRO A 375 35.33 -18.00 -17.20
N GLU A 376 34.82 -18.58 -18.29
CA GLU A 376 35.38 -18.62 -19.64
C GLU A 376 35.51 -17.24 -20.33
N ASP A 377 34.83 -16.19 -19.86
CA ASP A 377 34.89 -14.83 -20.44
C ASP A 377 35.83 -13.87 -19.67
N LEU A 378 36.56 -14.37 -18.66
CA LEU A 378 37.62 -13.61 -18.00
C LEU A 378 38.92 -13.80 -18.80
N PRO A 379 39.61 -12.75 -19.24
CA PRO A 379 40.94 -12.89 -19.82
C PRO A 379 41.85 -13.60 -18.79
N GLU A 380 42.53 -14.66 -19.22
CA GLU A 380 43.49 -15.38 -18.39
C GLU A 380 44.50 -14.40 -17.80
N PRO A 381 44.87 -14.52 -16.51
CA PRO A 381 45.95 -13.72 -15.96
C PRO A 381 47.23 -14.13 -16.70
N GLU A 382 47.80 -13.20 -17.47
CA GLU A 382 49.13 -13.36 -18.04
C GLU A 382 50.09 -13.77 -16.92
N ALA A 383 50.52 -15.03 -16.97
CA ALA A 383 51.63 -15.52 -16.21
C ALA A 383 52.90 -14.86 -16.77
N VAL A 384 53.31 -13.73 -16.18
CA VAL A 384 54.67 -13.23 -16.36
C VAL A 384 55.47 -13.57 -15.12
N TYR A 385 56.10 -14.74 -15.18
CA TYR A 385 57.38 -14.98 -14.55
C TYR A 385 58.40 -14.06 -15.20
N ASN A 386 58.91 -13.09 -14.44
CA ASN A 386 60.34 -12.74 -14.26
C ASN A 386 60.47 -11.45 -13.45
#